data_AF-A0A9D8UJF0-F1
#
_entry.id   AF-A0A9D8UJF0-F1
#
_cell.length_a   1.000
_cell.length_b   1.000
_cell.length_c   1.000
_cell.angle_alpha   90.00
_cell.angle_beta   90.00
_cell.angle_gamma   90.00
#
_symmetry.space_group_name_H-M   'P 1'
#
loop_
_entity.id
_entity.type
_entity.pdbx_description
1 polymer ?
#
loop_
_entity_poly.entity_id
_entity_poly.type
_entity_poly.pdbx_seq_one_letter_code
_entity_poly.pdbx_strand_id
1 'polypeptide(L)' 'MSRVSELQSLVESVSGEMEKFYDKGNKAAGTRARKGLQDLKKLAQEIRLEIQAQKNAG' A
#
# COMPACT_ATOMS: atom_id res chain seq x y z
N MET A 1 -1.44 13.28 9.08
CA MET A 1 -0.44 12.20 8.89
C MET A 1 0.40 12.54 7.68
N SER A 2 1.69 12.22 7.66
CA SER A 2 2.55 12.47 6.48
C SER A 2 2.32 11.39 5.43
N ARG A 3 2.58 11.68 4.14
CA ARG A 3 2.51 10.68 3.05
C ARG A 3 3.36 9.44 3.33
N VAL A 4 4.49 9.63 4.00
CA VAL A 4 5.38 8.54 4.43
C VAL A 4 4.69 7.64 5.47
N SER A 5 4.02 8.22 6.47
CA SER A 5 3.29 7.43 7.47
C SER A 5 2.13 6.62 6.85
N GLU A 6 1.38 7.18 5.91
CA GLU A 6 0.30 6.47 5.21
C GLU A 6 0.82 5.28 4.41
N LEU A 7 1.94 5.46 3.71
CA LEU A 7 2.59 4.40 2.94
C LEU A 7 3.09 3.27 3.85
N GLN A 8 3.76 3.61 4.95
CA GLN A 8 4.30 2.64 5.90
C GLN A 8 3.19 1.80 6.55
N SER A 9 2.11 2.44 7.02
CA SER A 9 0.98 1.72 7.63
C SER A 9 0.31 0.76 6.66
N LEU A 10 0.18 1.14 5.39
CA LEU A 10 -0.42 0.27 4.38
C LEU A 10 0.48 -0.91 4.03
N VAL A 11 1.81 -0.69 3.97
CA VAL A 11 2.79 -1.77 3.79
C VAL A 11 2.72 -2.76 4.96
N GLU A 12 2.73 -2.29 6.21
CA GLU A 12 2.63 -3.18 7.39
C GLU A 12 1.34 -4.02 7.36
N SER A 13 0.21 -3.40 7.03
CA SER A 13 -1.07 -4.11 6.92
C SER A 13 -1.04 -5.20 5.84
N VAL A 14 -0.52 -4.88 4.66
CA VAL A 14 -0.40 -5.83 3.55
C VAL A 14 0.56 -6.97 3.90
N SER A 15 1.73 -6.66 4.48
CA SER A 15 2.71 -7.65 4.91
C SER A 15 2.12 -8.65 5.90
N GLY A 16 1.36 -8.18 6.90
CA GLY A 16 0.71 -9.07 7.86
C GLY A 16 -0.35 -9.99 7.23
N GLU A 17 -1.08 -9.53 6.22
CA GLU A 17 -2.01 -10.40 5.47
C GLU A 17 -1.29 -11.38 4.55
N MET A 18 -0.17 -10.98 3.96
CA MET A 18 0.68 -11.86 3.16
C MET A 18 1.28 -12.99 4.01
N GLU A 19 1.81 -12.69 5.20
CA GLU A 19 2.33 -13.71 6.13
C GLU A 19 1.24 -14.72 6.51
N LYS A 20 0.06 -14.24 6.90
CA LYS A 20 -1.10 -15.12 7.18
C LYS A 20 -1.48 -16.00 5.98
N PHE A 21 -1.36 -15.48 4.75
CA PHE A 21 -1.68 -16.23 3.55
C PHE A 21 -0.61 -17.28 3.23
N TYR A 22 0.67 -16.89 3.15
CA TYR A 22 1.77 -17.76 2.74
C TYR A 22 2.12 -18.79 3.81
N ASP A 23 2.19 -18.38 5.08
CA ASP A 23 2.71 -19.24 6.15
C ASP A 23 1.60 -20.03 6.84
N LYS A 24 0.40 -19.44 6.94
CA LYS A 24 -0.75 -20.03 7.65
C LYS A 24 -1.85 -20.54 6.72
N GLY A 25 -1.65 -20.45 5.40
CA GLY A 25 -2.63 -20.92 4.40
C GLY A 25 -3.98 -20.20 4.44
N ASN A 26 -4.07 -19.02 5.06
CA ASN A 26 -5.33 -18.32 5.26
C ASN A 26 -5.84 -17.71 3.94
N LYS A 27 -6.76 -18.40 3.27
CA LYS A 27 -7.33 -17.95 1.98
C LYS A 27 -7.99 -16.57 2.03
N ALA A 28 -8.67 -16.23 3.13
CA ALA A 28 -9.28 -14.91 3.28
C ALA A 28 -8.23 -13.80 3.42
N ALA A 29 -7.10 -14.09 4.06
CA ALA A 29 -5.96 -13.17 4.09
C ALA A 29 -5.38 -12.93 2.70
N GLY A 30 -5.39 -13.93 1.82
CA GLY A 30 -5.01 -13.76 0.41
C GLY A 30 -5.88 -12.75 -0.34
N THR A 31 -7.20 -12.74 -0.10
CA THR A 31 -8.11 -11.74 -0.67
C THR A 31 -7.80 -10.34 -0.14
N ARG A 32 -7.57 -10.20 1.18
CA ARG A 32 -7.22 -8.92 1.80
C ARG A 32 -5.86 -8.40 1.35
N ALA A 33 -4.84 -9.27 1.26
CA ALA A 33 -3.52 -8.94 0.74
C ALA A 33 -3.60 -8.42 -0.70
N ARG A 34 -4.35 -9.09 -1.59
CA ARG A 34 -4.58 -8.59 -2.96
C ARG A 34 -5.22 -7.22 -2.99
N LYS A 35 -6.24 -6.99 -2.17
CA LYS A 35 -6.92 -5.69 -2.09
C LYS A 35 -5.97 -4.61 -1.57
N GLY A 36 -5.25 -4.87 -0.49
CA GLY A 36 -4.28 -3.94 0.07
C GLY A 36 -3.12 -3.63 -0.89
N LEU A 37 -2.64 -4.60 -1.67
CA LEU A 37 -1.65 -4.37 -2.73
C LEU A 37 -2.18 -3.43 -3.83
N GLN A 38 -3.45 -3.54 -4.20
CA GLN A 38 -4.08 -2.61 -5.15
C GLN A 38 -4.20 -1.19 -4.57
N ASP A 39 -4.52 -1.09 -3.29
CA ASP A 39 -4.61 0.21 -2.62
C ASP A 39 -3.22 0.84 -2.45
N LEU A 40 -2.18 0.02 -2.20
CA LEU A 40 -0.78 0.46 -2.14
C LEU A 40 -0.32 1.02 -3.50
N LYS A 41 -0.65 0.33 -4.60
CA LYS A 41 -0.37 0.81 -5.95
C LYS A 41 -1.00 2.18 -6.21
N LYS A 42 -2.26 2.38 -5.79
CA LYS A 42 -2.96 3.66 -5.96
C LYS A 42 -2.31 4.77 -5.15
N LEU A 43 -2.06 4.54 -3.86
CA LEU A 43 -1.41 5.52 -2.99
C LEU A 43 -0.02 5.92 -3.52
N ALA A 44 0.78 4.96 -3.96
CA ALA A 44 2.09 5.23 -4.55
C ALA A 44 1.98 6.10 -5.81
N GLN A 45 0.97 5.85 -6.65
CA GLN A 45 0.73 6.65 -7.85
C GLN A 45 0.30 8.08 -7.51
N GLU A 46 -0.59 8.25 -6.52
CA GLU A 46 -1.05 9.57 -6.05
C GLU A 46 0.13 10.40 -5.54
N ILE A 47 0.95 9.84 -4.65
CA ILE A 47 2.15 10.50 -4.12
C ILE A 47 3.10 10.90 -5.27
N ARG A 48 3.32 10.02 -6.25
CA ARG A 48 4.17 10.32 -7.41
C ARG A 48 3.62 11.49 -8.23
N LEU A 49 2.31 11.54 -8.46
CA LEU A 49 1.67 12.62 -9.20
C LEU A 49 1.74 13.95 -8.43
N GLU A 50 1.57 13.93 -7.11
CA GLU A 50 1.74 15.11 -6.25
C GLU A 50 3.15 15.70 -6.36
N ILE A 51 4.18 14.86 -6.28
CA ILE A 51 5.58 15.30 -6.45
C ILE A 51 5.79 15.92 -7.84
N GLN A 52 5.26 15.28 -8.88
CA GLN A 52 5.38 15.79 -10.25
C GLN A 52 4.64 17.13 -10.44
N ALA A 53 3.46 17.29 -9.82
CA ALA A 53 2.70 18.53 -9.86
C ALA A 53 3.44 19.67 -9.14
N GLN A 54 4.02 19.41 -7.96
CA GLN A 54 4.82 20.38 -7.23
C GLN A 54 6.05 20.83 -8.04
N LYS A 55 6.74 19.89 -8.71
CA LYS A 55 7.87 20.22 -9.59
C LYS A 55 7.47 21.10 -10.77
N ASN A 56 6.27 20.89 -11.33
CA ASN A 56 5.77 21.64 -12.49
C ASN A 56 5.12 22.99 -12.12
N ALA A 57 4.81 23.21 -10.84
CA ALA A 57 4.26 24.47 -10.34
C ALA A 57 5.34 25.50 -9.99
N GLY A 58 6.62 25.10 -10.07
CA GLY A 58 7.79 25.98 -9.98
C GLY A 58 8.24 26.50 -11.33
#